data_AF-H9F9Y2-F1
#
_entry.id   AF-H9F9Y2-F1
#
_cell.length_a   1.000
_cell.length_b   1.000
_cell.length_c   1.000
_cell.angle_alpha   90.00
_cell.angle_beta   90.00
_cell.angle_gamma   90.00
#
_symmetry.space_group_name_H-M   'P 1'
#
loop_
_entity.id
_entity.type
_entity.pdbx_description
1 polymer ?
#
loop_
_entity_poly.entity_id
_entity_poly.type
_entity_poly.pdbx_seq_one_letter_code
_entity_poly.pdbx_strand_id
1 'polypeptide(L)' 'MTEAVEAVAMVGGQLQAFWKHGVQVWALGSDQLLQELRDPTLTFRLLGSPRPVVVETRPVDDPTAPSNLYIQE' A
#
# COMPACT_ATOMS: atom_id res chain seq x y z
N MET A 1 15.35 9.33 6.62
CA MET A 1 14.82 8.19 7.40
C MET A 1 13.89 7.44 6.48
N THR A 2 14.18 6.16 6.23
CA THR A 2 13.29 5.29 5.44
C THR A 2 12.16 4.85 6.37
N GLU A 3 10.91 5.03 5.95
CA GLU A 3 9.75 4.63 6.75
C GLU A 3 9.66 3.10 6.82
N ALA A 4 9.16 2.57 7.95
CA ALA A 4 9.03 1.14 8.13
C ALA A 4 7.87 0.59 7.28
N VAL A 5 8.06 -0.59 6.69
CA VAL A 5 6.98 -1.34 6.03
C VAL A 5 6.00 -1.82 7.10
N GLU A 6 4.72 -1.54 6.91
CA GLU A 6 3.64 -1.84 7.86
C GLU A 6 2.84 -3.09 7.44
N ALA A 7 2.73 -3.34 6.13
CA ALA A 7 1.99 -4.49 5.62
C ALA A 7 2.53 -4.95 4.26
N VAL A 8 2.25 -6.21 3.91
CA VAL A 8 2.55 -6.78 2.59
C VAL A 8 1.36 -7.57 2.05
N ALA A 9 1.20 -7.58 0.73
CA ALA A 9 0.18 -8.37 0.04
C ALA A 9 0.72 -8.94 -1.28
N MET A 10 0.16 -10.06 -1.73
CA MET A 10 0.45 -10.65 -3.04
C MET A 10 -0.72 -10.40 -3.98
N VAL A 11 -0.47 -9.72 -5.11
CA VAL A 11 -1.49 -9.37 -6.11
C VAL A 11 -0.93 -9.63 -7.50
N GLY A 12 -1.63 -10.41 -8.33
CA GLY A 12 -1.19 -10.68 -9.70
C GLY A 12 0.22 -11.30 -9.84
N GLY A 13 0.72 -11.98 -8.80
CA GLY A 13 2.09 -12.51 -8.77
C GLY A 13 3.18 -11.47 -8.46
N GLN A 14 2.79 -10.28 -8.00
CA GLN A 14 3.69 -9.23 -7.53
C GLN A 14 3.55 -9.02 -6.02
N LEU A 15 4.64 -8.66 -5.36
CA LEU A 15 4.67 -8.33 -3.93
C LEU A 15 4.41 -6.83 -3.78
N GLN A 16 3.38 -6.46 -3.02
CA GLN A 16 3.11 -5.07 -2.65
C GLN A 16 3.49 -4.84 -1.20
N ALA A 17 4.40 -3.89 -0.94
CA ALA A 17 4.82 -3.48 0.39
C ALA A 17 4.28 -2.08 0.69
N PHE A 18 3.47 -1.98 1.75
CA PHE A 18 2.81 -0.76 2.18
C PHE A 18 3.54 -0.15 3.37
N TRP A 19 3.75 1.16 3.34
CA TRP A 19 4.14 1.95 4.51
C TRP A 19 3.21 3.16 4.61
N LYS A 20 3.33 3.91 5.70
CA LYS A 20 2.45 5.04 6.01
C LYS A 20 2.12 5.92 4.80
N HIS A 21 3.10 6.31 3.99
CA HIS A 21 2.94 7.28 2.91
C HIS A 21 3.04 6.69 1.51
N GLY A 22 2.85 5.37 1.36
CA GLY A 22 2.87 4.78 0.03
C GLY A 22 2.85 3.27 -0.06
N VAL A 23 3.06 2.82 -1.28
CA VAL A 23 3.17 1.40 -1.64
C VAL A 23 4.24 1.22 -2.71
N GLN A 24 5.01 0.14 -2.59
CA GLN A 24 5.97 -0.32 -3.58
C GLN A 24 5.51 -1.67 -4.11
N VAL A 25 5.64 -1.85 -5.42
CA VAL A 25 5.36 -3.10 -6.12
C VAL A 25 6.68 -3.70 -6.56
N TRP A 26 6.92 -4.94 -6.16
CA TRP A 26 8.16 -5.67 -6.41
C TRP A 26 7.89 -6.91 -7.26
N ALA A 27 8.83 -7.23 -8.14
CA ALA A 27 8.81 -8.48 -8.88
C ALA A 27 9.08 -9.67 -7.95
N LEU A 28 8.22 -10.68 -7.98
CA LEU A 28 8.37 -11.85 -7.13
C LEU A 28 9.66 -12.61 -7.45
N GLY A 29 10.43 -12.94 -6.40
CA GLY A 29 11.67 -13.72 -6.54
C GLY A 29 12.88 -12.91 -7.02
N SER A 30 12.80 -11.58 -7.01
CA SER A 30 13.94 -10.69 -7.29
C SER A 30 13.84 -9.41 -6.46
N ASP A 31 14.95 -8.68 -6.34
CA ASP A 31 14.97 -7.36 -5.69
C ASP A 31 14.61 -6.23 -6.67
N GLN A 32 13.88 -6.54 -7.76
CA GLN A 32 13.48 -5.54 -8.74
C GLN A 32 12.22 -4.79 -8.28
N LEU A 33 12.38 -3.51 -7.98
CA LEU A 33 11.27 -2.57 -7.80
C LEU A 33 10.61 -2.28 -9.16
N LEU A 34 9.31 -2.55 -9.28
CA LEU A 34 8.53 -2.33 -10.49
C LEU A 34 7.82 -0.97 -10.47
N GLN A 35 7.25 -0.60 -9.32
CA GLN A 35 6.52 0.65 -9.18
C GLN A 35 6.58 1.15 -7.74
N GLU A 36 6.57 2.48 -7.57
CA GLU A 36 6.40 3.13 -6.29
C GLU A 36 5.32 4.21 -6.42
N LEU A 37 4.34 4.18 -5.52
CA LEU A 37 3.46 5.31 -5.27
C LEU A 37 3.79 5.86 -3.89
N ARG A 38 4.14 7.13 -3.84
CA ARG A 38 4.44 7.84 -2.60
C ARG A 38 3.69 9.16 -2.56
N ASP A 39 2.91 9.35 -1.50
CA ASP A 39 2.20 10.59 -1.23
C ASP A 39 2.24 10.89 0.27
N PRO A 40 3.10 11.83 0.71
CA PRO A 40 3.19 12.24 2.12
C PRO A 40 1.94 12.91 2.69
N THR A 41 0.97 13.29 1.84
CA THR A 41 -0.30 13.88 2.28
C THR A 41 -1.35 12.81 2.61
N LEU A 42 -1.09 11.56 2.23
CA LEU A 42 -1.99 10.43 2.46
C LEU A 42 -1.37 9.38 3.38
N THR A 43 -2.24 8.72 4.14
CA THR A 43 -1.95 7.47 4.83
C THR A 43 -2.40 6.31 3.96
N PHE A 44 -1.60 5.27 3.83
CA PHE A 44 -1.92 4.04 3.09
C PHE A 44 -2.04 2.89 4.08
N ARG A 45 -3.17 2.17 4.05
CA ARG A 45 -3.41 1.06 4.98
C ARG A 45 -4.03 -0.14 4.27
N LEU A 46 -3.43 -1.31 4.45
CA LEU A 46 -4.02 -2.58 4.00
C LEU A 46 -5.13 -3.00 4.98
N LEU A 47 -6.36 -3.15 4.51
CA LEU A 47 -7.52 -3.55 5.33
C LEU A 47 -7.85 -5.05 5.24
N GLY A 48 -7.49 -5.71 4.13
CA GLY A 48 -7.77 -7.14 3.94
C GLY A 48 -6.93 -7.76 2.82
N SER A 49 -6.57 -9.03 3.01
CA SER A 49 -5.91 -9.93 2.05
C SER A 49 -6.21 -11.39 2.50
N PRO A 50 -6.19 -12.42 1.62
CA PRO A 50 -5.51 -12.48 0.32
C PRO A 50 -6.34 -12.09 -0.91
N ARG A 51 -7.67 -12.27 -0.93
CA ARG A 51 -8.55 -11.73 -2.00
C ARG A 51 -9.97 -11.43 -1.46
N PRO A 52 -10.50 -10.22 -1.70
CA PRO A 52 -9.84 -9.08 -2.36
C PRO A 52 -8.74 -8.46 -1.50
N VAL A 53 -7.74 -7.85 -2.15
CA VAL A 53 -6.82 -6.91 -1.49
C VAL A 53 -7.50 -5.56 -1.41
N VAL A 54 -7.72 -5.06 -0.19
CA VAL A 54 -8.39 -3.78 0.05
C VAL A 54 -7.40 -2.80 0.66
N VAL A 55 -7.14 -1.72 -0.05
CA VAL A 55 -6.27 -0.62 0.40
C VAL A 55 -7.13 0.58 0.73
N GLU A 56 -6.90 1.16 1.90
CA GLU A 56 -7.48 2.42 2.32
C GLU A 56 -6.46 3.55 2.15
N THR A 57 -6.93 4.70 1.67
CA THR A 57 -6.21 5.97 1.87
C THR A 57 -7.05 7.03 2.59
N ARG A 58 -6.37 7.84 3.40
CA ARG A 58 -6.93 9.00 4.13
C ARG A 58 -5.92 10.15 4.22
N PRO A 59 -6.34 11.42 4.28
CA PRO A 59 -5.47 12.54 4.59
C PRO A 59 -4.69 12.33 5.89
N VAL A 60 -3.41 12.70 5.89
CA VAL A 60 -2.53 12.56 7.07
C VAL A 60 -2.91 13.53 8.20
N ASP A 61 -3.43 14.70 7.83
CA ASP A 61 -3.82 15.79 8.73
C ASP A 61 -5.25 15.65 9.27
N ASP A 62 -6.11 14.87 8.62
CA ASP A 62 -7.46 14.56 9.11
C ASP A 62 -7.75 13.05 9.08
N PRO A 63 -7.47 12.33 10.18
CA PRO A 63 -7.75 10.90 10.27
C PRO A 63 -9.25 10.58 10.36
N THR A 64 -10.12 11.59 10.53
CA THR A 64 -11.58 11.44 10.57
C THR A 64 -12.24 11.69 9.21
N ALA A 65 -11.48 12.18 8.24
CA ALA A 65 -11.95 12.36 6.87
C ALA A 65 -12.41 11.03 6.26
N PRO A 66 -13.35 11.08 5.29
CA PRO A 66 -13.79 9.90 4.57
C PRO A 66 -12.62 9.11 3.95
N SER A 67 -12.67 7.79 4.08
CA SER A 67 -11.71 6.88 3.46
C SER A 67 -11.97 6.69 1.97
N ASN A 68 -10.89 6.67 1.17
CA ASN A 68 -10.94 6.10 -0.18
C ASN A 68 -10.53 4.63 -0.11
N LEU A 69 -11.29 3.75 -0.75
CA LEU A 69 -11.00 2.31 -0.78
C LEU A 69 -10.66 1.88 -2.21
N TYR A 70 -9.58 1.14 -2.36
CA TYR A 70 -9.12 0.55 -3.60
C TYR A 70 -9.15 -0.97 -3.46
N ILE A 71 -9.82 -1.64 -4.39
CA ILE A 71 -9.97 -3.09 -4.42
C ILE A 71 -9.11 -3.63 -5.57
N GLN A 72 -8.29 -4.63 -5.26
CA GLN A 72 -7.44 -5.33 -6.22
C GLN A 72 -7.74 -6.84 -6.19
N GLU A 73 -7.85 -7.45 -7.38
CA GLU A 73 -8.19 -8.86 -7.61
C GLU A 73 -7.02 -9.66 -8.23
#